data_AF-A0A225WSX6-F1
#
_entry.id   AF-A0A225WSX6-F1
#
_cell.length_a   1.000
_cell.length_b   1.000
_cell.length_c   1.000
_cell.angle_alpha   90.00
_cell.angle_beta   90.00
_cell.angle_gamma   90.00
#
_symmetry.space_group_name_H-M   'P 1'
#
loop_
_entity.id
_entity.type
_entity.pdbx_description
1 polymer ?
#
loop_
_entity_poly.entity_id
_entity_poly.type
_entity_poly.pdbx_seq_one_letter_code
_entity_poly.pdbx_strand_id
1 'polypeptide(L)'
;MQRATAADSDRNSRSSKCLWALIAAGTRLEIPRDATKHAKSGRHAPALKLETELWCEALESGASWTCLLIPAYGKLYVKNARIIKTETRASNKHKCKLKRLVMNGAKTTSQNLRIKWIKIVGYSLDTLHLRNNTLGTRALASVLESCPRLTELDVSGCELPDVGPITRAFRDENCILRILKVAQNHISTESQEDLFRLLRDAKCASIRNLQVLHLEDNPTSRENRSLQVLLRSLQRNKTLRQVVLSMAEKHFQNAQTLRYRFDRDHNDQWLGHEDLPIQHRLAVLSIPVFKALPTAVIEIIFDYAKRDVYRHVLWD
;
A
#
# COMPACT_ATOMS: atom_id res chain seq x y z
N MET A 1 -62.41 -20.45 6.54
CA MET A 1 -61.17 -20.20 7.30
C MET A 1 -60.21 -19.41 6.42
N GLN A 2 -59.94 -18.15 6.82
CA GLN A 2 -58.80 -17.26 6.49
C GLN A 2 -58.21 -17.29 5.05
N ARG A 3 -58.42 -16.24 4.23
CA ARG A 3 -57.53 -15.05 3.99
C ARG A 3 -56.17 -15.41 3.36
N ALA A 4 -55.59 -14.75 2.35
CA ALA A 4 -55.92 -13.56 1.58
C ALA A 4 -54.91 -13.40 0.40
N THR A 5 -55.41 -12.88 -0.73
CA THR A 5 -54.84 -11.83 -1.62
C THR A 5 -53.53 -11.99 -2.42
N ALA A 6 -53.69 -11.59 -3.69
CA ALA A 6 -52.70 -11.23 -4.70
C ALA A 6 -51.85 -9.99 -4.37
N ALA A 7 -50.85 -9.77 -5.24
CA ALA A 7 -50.21 -8.51 -5.64
C ALA A 7 -48.81 -8.17 -5.09
N ASP A 8 -48.07 -7.49 -5.97
CA ASP A 8 -46.81 -6.76 -5.80
C ASP A 8 -45.49 -7.54 -5.78
N SER A 9 -45.17 -8.09 -6.95
CA SER A 9 -43.82 -8.04 -7.51
C SER A 9 -43.41 -6.60 -7.85
N ASP A 10 -43.25 -5.74 -6.84
CA ASP A 10 -42.47 -4.51 -6.94
C ASP A 10 -42.47 -3.82 -5.57
N ARG A 11 -41.34 -3.84 -4.84
CA ARG A 11 -41.02 -2.81 -3.85
C ARG A 11 -39.57 -2.90 -3.36
N ASN A 12 -38.84 -1.86 -3.74
CA ASN A 12 -37.73 -1.22 -3.02
C ASN A 12 -36.32 -1.81 -3.12
N SER A 13 -35.78 -1.81 -4.34
CA SER A 13 -34.43 -1.24 -4.52
C SER A 13 -34.54 0.29 -4.41
N ARG A 14 -34.57 0.84 -3.19
CA ARG A 14 -34.38 2.28 -3.02
C ARG A 14 -32.95 2.60 -3.44
N SER A 15 -32.77 3.00 -4.70
CA SER A 15 -31.56 3.68 -5.13
C SER A 15 -31.34 4.84 -4.14
N SER A 16 -30.29 4.71 -3.34
CA SER A 16 -29.86 5.82 -2.49
C SER A 16 -29.61 6.99 -3.44
N LYS A 17 -29.97 8.20 -3.07
CA LYS A 17 -29.68 9.39 -3.89
C LYS A 17 -28.65 10.21 -3.11
N CYS A 18 -27.53 10.54 -3.74
CA CYS A 18 -26.50 11.37 -3.11
C CYS A 18 -26.66 12.80 -3.60
N LEU A 19 -26.56 13.77 -2.69
CA LEU A 19 -26.53 15.18 -3.03
C LEU A 19 -25.12 15.54 -3.48
N TRP A 20 -24.99 16.20 -4.63
CA TRP A 20 -23.73 16.71 -5.13
C TRP A 20 -23.81 18.23 -5.23
N ALA A 21 -22.69 18.89 -4.97
CA ALA A 21 -22.55 20.34 -5.04
C ALA A 21 -21.40 20.71 -5.99
N LEU A 22 -21.69 21.61 -6.94
CA LEU A 22 -20.70 22.25 -7.80
C LEU A 22 -20.15 23.46 -7.08
N ILE A 23 -18.85 23.47 -6.85
CA ILE A 23 -18.16 24.55 -6.14
C ILE A 23 -17.34 25.35 -7.14
N ALA A 24 -17.44 26.68 -7.06
CA ALA A 24 -16.72 27.59 -7.94
C ALA A 24 -15.21 27.51 -7.74
N ALA A 25 -14.45 27.73 -8.81
CA ALA A 25 -13.03 28.02 -8.73
C ALA A 25 -12.78 29.21 -7.79
N GLY A 26 -11.68 29.17 -7.04
CA GLY A 26 -11.32 30.16 -6.05
C GLY A 26 -12.06 30.05 -4.71
N THR A 27 -13.00 29.10 -4.57
CA THR A 27 -13.72 28.88 -3.31
C THR A 27 -12.78 28.37 -2.23
N ARG A 28 -12.92 28.96 -1.04
CA ARG A 28 -12.19 28.59 0.16
C ARG A 28 -12.99 27.58 0.97
N LEU A 29 -12.40 26.42 1.20
CA LEU A 29 -12.96 25.35 2.01
C LEU A 29 -12.32 25.36 3.41
N GLU A 30 -13.15 25.08 4.42
CA GLU A 30 -12.80 25.22 5.84
C GLU A 30 -12.98 23.89 6.59
N ILE A 31 -12.36 23.77 7.75
CA ILE A 31 -12.58 22.67 8.70
C ILE A 31 -13.49 23.22 9.82
N PRO A 32 -14.54 22.50 10.29
CA PRO A 32 -15.45 23.03 11.31
C PRO A 32 -14.73 23.27 12.63
N ARG A 33 -15.20 24.30 13.33
CA ARG A 33 -14.88 24.50 14.74
C ARG A 33 -15.67 23.50 15.56
N ASP A 34 -15.02 22.43 15.99
CA ASP A 34 -14.93 22.05 17.41
C ASP A 34 -14.24 20.69 17.57
N ALA A 35 -12.91 20.75 17.71
CA ALA A 35 -12.13 19.74 18.41
C ALA A 35 -10.95 20.44 19.12
N THR A 36 -11.29 21.06 20.25
CA THR A 36 -10.40 21.48 21.36
C THR A 36 -9.32 22.53 21.08
N LYS A 37 -9.51 23.69 21.74
CA LYS A 37 -8.52 24.64 22.26
C LYS A 37 -7.31 24.91 21.37
N HIS A 38 -7.34 26.01 20.62
CA HIS A 38 -6.24 27.00 20.48
C HIS A 38 -6.58 27.96 19.32
N ALA A 39 -7.14 29.13 19.64
CA ALA A 39 -7.12 30.28 18.73
C ALA A 39 -7.35 31.59 19.50
N LYS A 40 -6.36 32.00 20.31
CA LYS A 40 -6.16 33.41 20.62
C LYS A 40 -5.27 34.01 19.53
N SER A 41 -5.85 34.37 18.39
CA SER A 41 -5.40 35.43 17.48
C SER A 41 -6.13 35.27 16.15
N GLY A 42 -6.68 36.39 15.67
CA GLY A 42 -7.53 36.43 14.49
C GLY A 42 -6.79 36.15 13.18
N ARG A 43 -7.59 35.68 12.22
CA ARG A 43 -7.29 35.32 10.81
C ARG A 43 -6.67 33.93 10.62
N HIS A 44 -7.55 32.95 10.36
CA HIS A 44 -7.15 31.62 9.89
C HIS A 44 -7.19 31.55 8.35
N ALA A 45 -6.16 30.92 7.77
CA ALA A 45 -6.08 30.58 6.37
C ALA A 45 -7.08 29.46 6.01
N PRO A 46 -7.63 29.45 4.79
CA PRO A 46 -8.48 28.36 4.33
C PRO A 46 -7.70 27.04 4.29
N ALA A 47 -8.37 25.92 4.60
CA ALA A 47 -7.75 24.59 4.56
C ALA A 47 -7.42 24.17 3.12
N LEU A 48 -8.25 24.61 2.17
CA LEU A 48 -8.03 24.44 0.74
C LEU A 48 -8.68 25.59 -0.03
N LYS A 49 -8.00 26.13 -1.04
CA LYS A 49 -8.61 26.99 -2.05
C LYS A 49 -8.69 26.20 -3.35
N LEU A 50 -9.88 26.02 -3.88
CA LEU A 50 -10.04 25.33 -5.16
C LEU A 50 -9.46 26.20 -6.28
N GLU A 51 -8.63 25.62 -7.15
CA GLU A 51 -8.10 26.33 -8.32
C GLU A 51 -9.07 26.27 -9.50
N THR A 52 -9.86 25.20 -9.56
CA THR A 52 -10.84 24.93 -10.61
C THR A 52 -12.21 24.63 -9.99
N GLU A 53 -13.25 24.65 -10.84
CA GLU A 53 -14.57 24.20 -10.42
C GLU A 53 -14.58 22.71 -10.14
N LEU A 54 -15.29 22.29 -9.08
CA LEU A 54 -15.28 20.89 -8.65
C LEU A 54 -16.66 20.44 -8.18
N TRP A 55 -17.13 19.32 -8.73
CA TRP A 55 -18.27 18.59 -8.19
C TRP A 55 -17.84 17.73 -7.01
N CYS A 56 -18.47 17.94 -5.86
CA CYS A 56 -18.20 17.20 -4.63
C CYS A 56 -19.48 16.57 -4.09
N GLU A 57 -19.35 15.42 -3.42
CA GLU A 57 -20.47 14.83 -2.68
C GLU A 57 -20.73 15.67 -1.43
N ALA A 58 -21.98 16.11 -1.26
CA ALA A 58 -22.45 16.81 -0.07
C ALA A 58 -22.96 15.77 0.94
N LEU A 59 -22.25 15.65 2.05
CA LEU A 59 -22.54 14.67 3.09
C LEU A 59 -23.64 15.15 4.03
N GLU A 60 -23.58 16.43 4.41
CA GLU A 60 -24.54 17.09 5.31
C GLU A 60 -24.70 18.54 4.87
N SER A 61 -25.93 19.05 4.84
CA SER A 61 -26.20 20.44 4.51
C SER A 61 -26.99 21.09 5.64
N GLY A 62 -26.38 22.08 6.30
CA GLY A 62 -27.02 22.90 7.33
C GLY A 62 -27.51 24.23 6.76
N ALA A 63 -28.01 25.11 7.65
CA ALA A 63 -28.61 26.39 7.24
C ALA A 63 -27.62 27.33 6.52
N SER A 64 -26.35 27.32 6.90
CA SER A 64 -25.33 28.24 6.35
C SER A 64 -24.10 27.54 5.77
N TRP A 65 -23.91 26.26 6.06
CA TRP A 65 -22.75 25.47 5.65
C TRP A 65 -23.13 24.09 5.13
N THR A 66 -22.38 23.62 4.14
CA THR A 66 -22.46 22.26 3.61
C THR A 66 -21.12 21.56 3.83
N CYS A 67 -21.19 20.35 4.38
CA CYS A 67 -20.08 19.41 4.48
C CYS A 67 -19.91 18.67 3.14
N LEU A 68 -18.72 18.78 2.56
CA LEU A 68 -18.33 18.19 1.29
C LEU A 68 -17.26 17.12 1.51
N LEU A 69 -17.33 16.04 0.75
CA LEU A 69 -16.24 15.09 0.62
C LEU A 69 -15.31 15.53 -0.53
N ILE A 70 -14.11 15.98 -0.18
CA ILE A 70 -13.08 16.41 -1.13
C ILE A 70 -12.08 15.27 -1.32
N PRO A 71 -11.87 14.80 -2.57
CA PRO A 71 -10.85 13.79 -2.85
C PRO A 71 -9.48 14.18 -2.28
N ALA A 72 -8.78 13.23 -1.64
CA ALA A 72 -7.48 13.41 -0.95
C ALA A 72 -7.48 14.32 0.31
N TYR A 73 -8.46 15.20 0.50
CA TYR A 73 -8.54 16.11 1.65
C TYR A 73 -9.60 15.70 2.70
N GLY A 74 -10.53 14.81 2.34
CA GLY A 74 -11.57 14.32 3.23
C GLY A 74 -12.72 15.30 3.41
N LYS A 75 -13.28 15.38 4.62
CA LYS A 75 -14.45 16.23 4.90
C LYS A 75 -14.02 17.68 5.07
N LEU A 76 -14.50 18.56 4.20
CA LEU A 76 -14.32 20.01 4.29
C LEU A 76 -15.66 20.73 4.15
N TYR A 77 -15.73 21.99 4.57
CA TYR A 77 -16.96 22.73 4.70
C TYR A 77 -16.92 23.98 3.83
N VAL A 78 -18.05 24.27 3.19
CA VAL A 78 -18.24 25.44 2.35
C VAL A 78 -19.49 26.19 2.79
N LYS A 79 -19.47 27.52 2.70
CA LYS A 79 -20.69 28.31 2.87
C LYS A 79 -21.65 28.02 1.72
N ASN A 80 -22.93 27.84 2.03
CA ASN A 80 -23.95 27.50 1.03
C ASN A 80 -23.97 28.51 -0.13
N ALA A 81 -23.73 29.79 0.14
CA ALA A 81 -23.66 30.87 -0.86
C ALA A 81 -22.52 30.74 -1.89
N ARG A 82 -21.58 29.81 -1.70
CA ARG A 82 -20.49 29.53 -2.65
C ARG A 82 -20.74 28.27 -3.50
N ILE A 83 -21.85 27.59 -3.28
CA ILE A 83 -22.29 26.46 -4.09
C ILE A 83 -22.99 27.03 -5.32
N ILE A 84 -22.44 26.76 -6.51
CA ILE A 84 -23.01 27.22 -7.79
C ILE A 84 -24.30 26.47 -8.07
N LYS A 85 -24.25 25.15 -7.91
CA LYS A 85 -25.35 24.26 -8.30
C LYS A 85 -25.37 23.05 -7.38
N THR A 86 -26.57 22.58 -7.06
CA THR A 86 -26.75 21.27 -6.43
C THR A 86 -27.53 20.35 -7.35
N GLU A 87 -27.16 19.08 -7.34
CA GLU A 87 -27.85 18.06 -8.09
C GLU A 87 -27.98 16.81 -7.24
N THR A 88 -29.16 16.20 -7.33
CA THR A 88 -29.37 14.87 -6.78
C THR A 88 -28.98 13.87 -7.85
N ARG A 89 -27.80 13.25 -7.68
CA ARG A 89 -27.35 12.20 -8.57
C ARG A 89 -27.89 10.88 -8.04
N ALA A 90 -28.23 9.96 -8.94
CA ALA A 90 -28.38 8.57 -8.52
C ALA A 90 -27.13 8.24 -7.71
N SER A 91 -27.28 7.72 -6.49
CA SER A 91 -26.14 7.09 -5.83
C SER A 91 -25.83 5.88 -6.68
N ASN A 92 -25.01 6.10 -7.69
CA ASN A 92 -23.88 5.24 -7.84
C ASN A 92 -23.24 5.31 -6.46
N LYS A 93 -23.57 4.35 -5.57
CA LYS A 93 -22.64 3.93 -4.53
C LYS A 93 -21.36 3.72 -5.31
N HIS A 94 -20.53 4.75 -5.38
CA HIS A 94 -19.63 4.85 -6.50
C HIS A 94 -18.77 3.61 -6.39
N LYS A 95 -18.90 2.76 -7.40
CA LYS A 95 -18.00 1.66 -7.71
C LYS A 95 -16.59 2.21 -8.00
N CYS A 96 -16.26 3.45 -7.62
CA CYS A 96 -14.92 3.90 -7.30
C CYS A 96 -14.44 3.12 -6.07
N LYS A 97 -14.20 1.83 -6.32
CA LYS A 97 -13.35 0.98 -5.53
C LYS A 97 -11.97 1.57 -5.73
N LEU A 98 -11.53 2.45 -4.83
CA LEU A 98 -10.16 2.95 -4.83
C LEU A 98 -9.27 1.72 -4.97
N LYS A 99 -8.48 1.63 -6.04
CA LYS A 99 -7.66 0.44 -6.31
C LYS A 99 -6.25 0.61 -5.82
N ARG A 100 -5.75 1.83 -5.83
CA ARG A 100 -4.40 2.17 -5.42
C ARG A 100 -4.48 3.31 -4.42
N LEU A 101 -3.82 3.14 -3.28
CA LEU A 101 -3.65 4.19 -2.28
C LEU A 101 -2.16 4.33 -1.97
N VAL A 102 -1.65 5.55 -2.11
CA VAL A 102 -0.27 5.91 -1.77
C VAL A 102 -0.33 6.95 -0.67
N MET A 103 0.27 6.64 0.48
CA MET A 103 0.32 7.51 1.65
C MET A 103 1.73 7.57 2.23
N ASN A 104 2.74 7.75 1.37
CA ASN A 104 4.14 7.75 1.77
C ASN A 104 4.48 8.98 2.64
N GLY A 105 5.29 8.81 3.68
CA GLY A 105 5.85 9.92 4.47
C GLY A 105 4.83 10.77 5.23
N ALA A 106 3.63 10.24 5.49
CA ALA A 106 2.55 10.91 6.20
C ALA A 106 2.80 11.01 7.73
N LYS A 107 3.98 11.50 8.12
CA LYS A 107 4.45 11.59 9.52
C LYS A 107 3.55 12.46 10.41
N THR A 108 2.87 13.44 9.84
CA THR A 108 1.93 14.34 10.54
C THR A 108 0.60 13.67 10.86
N THR A 109 0.27 12.57 10.18
CA THR A 109 -0.97 11.82 10.42
C THR A 109 -0.72 10.71 11.42
N SER A 110 -1.45 10.71 12.53
CA SER A 110 -1.33 9.63 13.52
C SER A 110 -1.56 8.26 12.88
N GLN A 111 -0.83 7.24 13.34
CA GLN A 111 -1.03 5.86 12.88
C GLN A 111 -2.49 5.42 13.01
N ASN A 112 -3.14 5.76 14.12
CA ASN A 112 -4.54 5.44 14.37
C ASN A 112 -5.49 6.00 13.31
N LEU A 113 -5.28 7.26 12.89
CA LEU A 113 -6.10 7.86 11.86
C LEU A 113 -5.88 7.16 10.51
N ARG A 114 -4.64 6.86 10.14
CA ARG A 114 -4.33 6.13 8.90
C ARG A 114 -5.00 4.76 8.85
N ILE A 115 -4.95 4.00 9.95
CA ILE A 115 -5.64 2.72 10.04
C ILE A 115 -7.17 2.88 9.93
N LYS A 116 -7.76 3.91 10.52
CA LYS A 116 -9.20 4.21 10.35
C LYS A 116 -9.55 4.47 8.88
N TRP A 117 -8.73 5.23 8.16
CA TRP A 117 -8.92 5.45 6.73
C TRP A 117 -8.82 4.16 5.93
N ILE A 118 -7.79 3.36 6.20
CA ILE A 118 -7.59 2.05 5.54
C ILE A 118 -8.78 1.12 5.81
N LYS A 119 -9.37 1.12 7.00
CA LYS A 119 -10.60 0.35 7.28
C LYS A 119 -11.79 0.75 6.41
N ILE A 120 -11.87 2.01 6.01
CA ILE A 120 -12.96 2.53 5.18
C ILE A 120 -12.78 2.12 3.71
N VAL A 121 -11.55 2.22 3.17
CA VAL A 121 -11.28 2.04 1.73
C VAL A 121 -10.64 0.70 1.37
N GLY A 122 -10.08 -0.01 2.36
CA GLY A 122 -9.17 -1.15 2.20
C GLY A 122 -9.76 -2.32 1.42
N TYR A 123 -11.06 -2.59 1.60
CA TYR A 123 -11.74 -3.70 0.92
C TYR A 123 -11.68 -3.61 -0.61
N SER A 124 -11.48 -2.40 -1.13
CA SER A 124 -11.41 -2.14 -2.56
C SER A 124 -9.99 -2.09 -3.13
N LEU A 125 -8.97 -1.96 -2.28
CA LEU A 125 -7.58 -1.74 -2.68
C LEU A 125 -6.96 -3.02 -3.25
N ASP A 126 -6.29 -2.86 -4.38
CA ASP A 126 -5.40 -3.86 -4.99
C ASP A 126 -3.92 -3.50 -4.70
N THR A 127 -3.61 -2.21 -4.51
CA THR A 127 -2.28 -1.69 -4.18
C THR A 127 -2.32 -0.70 -3.01
N LEU A 128 -1.39 -0.83 -2.07
CA LEU A 128 -1.24 0.05 -0.93
C LEU A 128 0.23 0.35 -0.66
N HIS A 129 0.59 1.62 -0.68
CA HIS A 129 1.93 2.11 -0.35
C HIS A 129 1.89 2.99 0.89
N LEU A 130 2.67 2.62 1.90
CA LEU A 130 2.76 3.29 3.19
C LEU A 130 4.22 3.63 3.53
N ARG A 131 5.09 3.86 2.54
CA ARG A 131 6.53 4.04 2.79
C ARG A 131 6.83 5.14 3.80
N ASN A 132 7.93 5.01 4.54
CA ASN A 132 8.45 6.06 5.44
C ASN A 132 7.43 6.52 6.50
N ASN A 133 6.63 5.58 7.00
CA ASN A 133 5.63 5.80 8.02
C ASN A 133 5.87 4.85 9.19
N THR A 134 6.02 5.36 10.42
CA THR A 134 6.08 4.49 11.59
C THR A 134 4.83 3.61 11.69
N LEU A 135 5.01 2.30 11.51
CA LEU A 135 3.95 1.29 11.51
C LEU A 135 4.29 0.22 12.55
N GLY A 136 3.44 0.06 13.56
CA GLY A 136 3.60 -1.01 14.55
C GLY A 136 3.04 -2.33 14.02
N THR A 137 3.53 -3.45 14.55
CA THR A 137 3.09 -4.80 14.17
C THR A 137 1.57 -5.00 14.27
N ARG A 138 0.92 -4.41 15.29
CA ARG A 138 -0.55 -4.43 15.43
C ARG A 138 -1.26 -3.61 14.34
N ALA A 139 -0.68 -2.49 13.95
CA ALA A 139 -1.24 -1.66 12.90
C ALA A 139 -1.12 -2.37 11.54
N LEU A 140 0.01 -3.04 11.27
CA LEU A 140 0.20 -3.88 10.08
C LEU A 140 -0.84 -5.00 10.00
N ALA A 141 -1.12 -5.70 11.11
CA ALA A 141 -2.19 -6.70 11.15
C ALA A 141 -3.56 -6.10 10.75
N SER A 142 -3.89 -4.94 11.32
CA SER A 142 -5.15 -4.26 10.99
C SER A 142 -5.22 -3.78 9.53
N VAL A 143 -4.10 -3.40 8.91
CA VAL A 143 -4.03 -3.10 7.47
C VAL A 143 -4.39 -4.34 6.66
N LEU A 144 -3.79 -5.49 6.97
CA LEU A 144 -4.02 -6.74 6.24
C LEU A 144 -5.48 -7.21 6.36
N GLU A 145 -6.05 -7.17 7.56
CA GLU A 145 -7.47 -7.49 7.81
C GLU A 145 -8.42 -6.58 7.01
N SER A 146 -8.06 -5.31 6.86
CA SER A 146 -8.88 -4.33 6.16
C SER A 146 -8.76 -4.42 4.64
N CYS A 147 -7.72 -5.09 4.13
CA CYS A 147 -7.35 -5.12 2.72
C CYS A 147 -7.26 -6.56 2.17
N PRO A 148 -8.35 -7.35 2.16
CA PRO A 148 -8.33 -8.76 1.77
C PRO A 148 -8.00 -9.00 0.28
N ARG A 149 -8.13 -7.98 -0.58
CA ARG A 149 -7.88 -8.06 -2.02
C ARG A 149 -6.50 -7.54 -2.43
N LEU A 150 -5.65 -7.21 -1.47
CA LEU A 150 -4.39 -6.55 -1.73
C LEU A 150 -3.43 -7.48 -2.46
N THR A 151 -2.96 -7.03 -3.62
CA THR A 151 -1.99 -7.72 -4.47
C THR A 151 -0.60 -7.10 -4.36
N GLU A 152 -0.51 -5.84 -3.96
CA GLU A 152 0.76 -5.13 -3.75
C GLU A 152 0.73 -4.36 -2.44
N LEU A 153 1.69 -4.66 -1.56
CA LEU A 153 1.91 -3.95 -0.31
C LEU A 153 3.34 -3.43 -0.25
N ASP A 154 3.47 -2.12 -0.03
CA ASP A 154 4.74 -1.48 0.23
C ASP A 154 4.73 -0.79 1.60
N VAL A 155 5.53 -1.33 2.52
CA VAL A 155 5.75 -0.81 3.87
C VAL A 155 7.25 -0.61 4.12
N SER A 156 7.97 -0.18 3.09
CA SER A 156 9.40 0.10 3.19
C SER A 156 9.67 1.32 4.07
N GLY A 157 10.70 1.29 4.93
CA GLY A 157 11.01 2.44 5.79
C GLY A 157 10.00 2.66 6.92
N CYS A 158 9.28 1.63 7.37
CA CYS A 158 8.19 1.74 8.34
C CYS A 158 8.59 1.43 9.79
N GLU A 159 9.89 1.21 10.04
CA GLU A 159 10.46 0.86 11.36
C GLU A 159 9.89 -0.47 11.91
N LEU A 160 9.49 -1.38 11.03
CA LEU A 160 8.89 -2.67 11.44
C LEU A 160 9.95 -3.59 12.07
N PRO A 161 9.75 -4.08 13.31
CA PRO A 161 10.63 -5.08 13.91
C PRO A 161 10.28 -6.51 13.49
N ASP A 162 9.05 -6.74 13.03
CA ASP A 162 8.49 -8.07 12.76
C ASP A 162 7.45 -8.03 11.64
N VAL A 163 7.55 -8.97 10.70
CA VAL A 163 6.60 -9.24 9.61
C VAL A 163 5.68 -10.43 9.89
N GLY A 164 5.63 -10.91 11.14
CA GLY A 164 4.70 -11.95 11.62
C GLY A 164 3.24 -11.80 11.19
N PRO A 165 2.65 -10.59 11.17
CA PRO A 165 1.30 -10.40 10.63
C PRO A 165 1.15 -10.80 9.16
N ILE A 166 2.19 -10.56 8.34
CA ILE A 166 2.19 -10.92 6.92
C ILE A 166 2.29 -12.44 6.78
N THR A 167 3.19 -13.09 7.52
CA THR A 167 3.32 -14.56 7.47
C THR A 167 2.05 -15.26 7.96
N ARG A 168 1.40 -14.73 9.02
CA ARG A 168 0.08 -15.21 9.46
C ARG A 168 -1.00 -15.02 8.39
N ALA A 169 -1.09 -13.84 7.78
CA ALA A 169 -2.08 -13.58 6.73
C ALA A 169 -1.95 -14.52 5.52
N PHE A 170 -0.73 -14.93 5.16
CA PHE A 170 -0.52 -15.97 4.16
C PHE A 170 -0.92 -17.37 4.65
N ARG A 171 -0.59 -17.76 5.89
CA ARG A 171 -0.96 -19.06 6.46
C ARG A 171 -2.46 -19.24 6.61
N ASP A 172 -3.15 -18.17 7.01
CA ASP A 172 -4.59 -18.14 7.21
C ASP A 172 -5.36 -17.95 5.88
N GLU A 173 -4.65 -17.94 4.75
CA GLU A 173 -5.18 -17.73 3.40
C GLU A 173 -5.94 -16.40 3.19
N ASN A 174 -5.76 -15.46 4.11
CA ASN A 174 -6.41 -14.14 4.12
C ASN A 174 -5.67 -13.09 3.27
N CYS A 175 -4.77 -13.53 2.40
CA CYS A 175 -3.87 -12.67 1.65
C CYS A 175 -3.61 -13.22 0.24
N ILE A 176 -3.62 -12.34 -0.76
CA ILE A 176 -3.33 -12.66 -2.17
C ILE A 176 -2.15 -11.83 -2.73
N LEU A 177 -1.26 -11.38 -1.84
CA LEU A 177 -0.14 -10.53 -2.22
C LEU A 177 0.75 -11.21 -3.26
N ARG A 178 0.99 -10.49 -4.35
CA ARG A 178 1.94 -10.81 -5.43
C ARG A 178 3.25 -10.05 -5.28
N ILE A 179 3.17 -8.84 -4.73
CA ILE A 179 4.31 -7.96 -4.52
C ILE A 179 4.34 -7.56 -3.05
N LEU A 180 5.45 -7.84 -2.38
CA LEU A 180 5.71 -7.44 -1.01
C LEU A 180 7.02 -6.66 -0.94
N LYS A 181 6.93 -5.40 -0.55
CA LYS A 181 8.09 -4.53 -0.32
C LYS A 181 8.17 -4.16 1.16
N VAL A 182 9.19 -4.67 1.84
CA VAL A 182 9.44 -4.51 3.28
C VAL A 182 10.89 -4.06 3.54
N ALA A 183 11.49 -3.39 2.56
CA ALA A 183 12.86 -2.90 2.62
C ALA A 183 13.05 -1.83 3.68
N GLN A 184 14.30 -1.57 4.11
CA GLN A 184 14.64 -0.48 5.01
C GLN A 184 13.84 -0.50 6.33
N ASN A 185 13.64 -1.69 6.89
CA ASN A 185 13.00 -1.86 8.19
C ASN A 185 14.00 -2.41 9.21
N HIS A 186 13.53 -2.78 10.40
CA HIS A 186 14.34 -3.39 11.45
C HIS A 186 13.91 -4.84 11.69
N ILE A 187 13.53 -5.54 10.61
CA ILE A 187 12.93 -6.88 10.71
C ILE A 187 13.96 -7.84 11.29
N SER A 188 13.62 -8.48 12.40
CA SER A 188 14.51 -9.43 13.05
C SER A 188 14.89 -10.59 12.11
N THR A 189 16.08 -11.15 12.32
CA THR A 189 16.57 -12.30 11.55
C THR A 189 15.64 -13.50 11.69
N GLU A 190 15.05 -13.70 12.87
CA GLU A 190 14.04 -14.72 13.12
C GLU A 190 12.78 -14.51 12.26
N SER A 191 12.26 -13.28 12.21
CA SER A 191 11.08 -12.94 11.43
C SER A 191 11.33 -13.10 9.92
N GLN A 192 12.53 -12.73 9.44
CA GLN A 192 12.94 -12.99 8.06
C GLN A 192 13.04 -14.50 7.78
N GLU A 193 13.67 -15.29 8.66
CA GLU A 193 13.76 -16.74 8.51
C GLU A 193 12.38 -17.40 8.45
N ASP A 194 11.42 -16.91 9.23
CA ASP A 194 10.04 -17.40 9.22
C ASP A 194 9.33 -17.12 7.90
N LEU A 195 9.50 -15.92 7.34
CA LEU A 195 9.02 -15.61 6.00
C LEU A 195 9.70 -16.50 4.95
N PHE A 196 11.00 -16.76 5.07
CA PHE A 196 11.71 -17.66 4.16
C PHE A 196 11.22 -19.10 4.27
N ARG A 197 10.98 -19.62 5.48
CA ARG A 197 10.41 -20.96 5.68
C ARG A 197 9.02 -21.07 5.05
N LEU A 198 8.23 -20.00 5.11
CA LEU A 198 6.92 -19.95 4.46
C LEU A 198 7.01 -20.07 2.93
N LEU A 199 8.03 -19.48 2.29
CA LEU A 199 8.21 -19.56 0.82
C LEU A 199 8.33 -20.99 0.29
N ARG A 200 8.76 -21.95 1.10
CA ARG A 200 8.86 -23.37 0.72
C ARG A 200 7.70 -24.23 1.21
N ASP A 201 6.76 -23.65 1.95
CA ASP A 201 5.64 -24.39 2.49
C ASP A 201 4.75 -24.88 1.34
N ALA A 202 4.57 -26.20 1.26
CA ALA A 202 3.73 -26.82 0.24
C ALA A 202 2.24 -26.70 0.57
N LYS A 203 1.90 -26.53 1.86
CA LYS A 203 0.51 -26.48 2.34
C LYS A 203 -0.08 -25.08 2.28
N CYS A 204 0.75 -24.05 2.34
CA CYS A 204 0.29 -22.67 2.19
C CYS A 204 0.05 -22.38 0.70
N ALA A 205 -1.21 -22.34 0.26
CA ALA A 205 -1.54 -22.01 -1.12
C ALA A 205 -1.28 -20.53 -1.42
N SER A 206 -1.64 -19.63 -0.49
CA SER A 206 -1.55 -18.18 -0.71
C SER A 206 -0.14 -17.65 -0.94
N ILE A 207 0.91 -18.26 -0.35
CA ILE A 207 2.30 -17.84 -0.60
C ILE A 207 2.73 -18.10 -2.05
N ARG A 208 2.02 -18.96 -2.78
CA ARG A 208 2.24 -19.21 -4.22
C ARG A 208 1.84 -18.01 -5.09
N ASN A 209 1.06 -17.07 -4.56
CA ASN A 209 0.77 -15.82 -5.25
C ASN A 209 1.99 -14.87 -5.26
N LEU A 210 2.89 -14.97 -4.28
CA LEU A 210 4.01 -14.05 -4.13
C LEU A 210 5.03 -14.25 -5.25
N GLN A 211 5.29 -13.15 -5.97
CA GLN A 211 6.16 -13.07 -7.15
C GLN A 211 7.34 -12.12 -6.92
N VAL A 212 7.16 -11.06 -6.15
CA VAL A 212 8.19 -10.04 -5.92
C VAL A 212 8.35 -9.82 -4.42
N LEU A 213 9.59 -9.90 -3.94
CA LEU A 213 9.96 -9.70 -2.54
C LEU A 213 11.14 -8.75 -2.43
N HIS A 214 10.95 -7.61 -1.77
CA HIS A 214 12.03 -6.66 -1.48
C HIS A 214 12.28 -6.64 0.03
N LEU A 215 13.49 -6.99 0.44
CA LEU A 215 13.93 -7.19 1.82
C LEU A 215 15.28 -6.52 2.12
N GLU A 216 15.88 -5.84 1.15
CA GLU A 216 17.11 -5.08 1.29
C GLU A 216 17.07 -4.08 2.46
N ASP A 217 18.24 -3.73 2.97
CA ASP A 217 18.42 -2.81 4.10
C ASP A 217 17.67 -3.23 5.39
N ASN A 218 17.46 -4.52 5.59
CA ASN A 218 17.08 -5.10 6.89
C ASN A 218 18.30 -5.74 7.57
N PRO A 219 18.29 -5.88 8.91
CA PRO A 219 19.39 -6.54 9.64
C PRO A 219 19.70 -7.94 9.08
N THR A 220 20.96 -8.20 8.74
CA THR A 220 21.40 -9.53 8.30
C THR A 220 21.73 -10.43 9.49
N SER A 221 21.63 -11.74 9.27
CA SER A 221 22.05 -12.72 10.29
C SER A 221 23.57 -12.93 10.26
N ARG A 222 24.15 -13.19 11.44
CA ARG A 222 25.55 -13.63 11.55
C ARG A 222 25.75 -14.86 10.67
N GLU A 223 26.86 -14.90 9.95
CA GLU A 223 27.26 -16.04 9.11
C GLU A 223 26.26 -16.40 8.00
N ASN A 224 25.43 -15.47 7.55
CA ASN A 224 24.49 -15.67 6.43
C ASN A 224 23.45 -16.79 6.67
N ARG A 225 23.14 -17.14 7.94
CA ARG A 225 22.18 -18.19 8.28
C ARG A 225 20.80 -18.00 7.62
N SER A 226 20.27 -16.78 7.66
CA SER A 226 18.98 -16.42 7.05
C SER A 226 19.03 -16.58 5.52
N LEU A 227 20.17 -16.27 4.88
CA LEU A 227 20.37 -16.51 3.45
C LEU A 227 20.42 -18.01 3.12
N GLN A 228 21.01 -18.84 3.98
CA GLN A 228 20.98 -20.30 3.84
C GLN A 228 19.57 -20.88 4.00
N VAL A 229 18.73 -20.28 4.84
CA VAL A 229 17.31 -20.62 4.90
C VAL A 229 16.61 -20.21 3.60
N LEU A 230 16.86 -19.00 3.12
CA LEU A 230 16.30 -18.51 1.85
C LEU A 230 16.69 -19.40 0.67
N LEU A 231 17.98 -19.75 0.50
CA LEU A 231 18.48 -20.63 -0.57
C LEU A 231 17.69 -21.95 -0.61
N ARG A 232 17.62 -22.66 0.53
CA ARG A 232 16.86 -23.90 0.66
C ARG A 232 15.37 -23.71 0.38
N SER A 233 14.83 -22.53 0.67
CA SER A 233 13.44 -22.23 0.38
C SER A 233 13.17 -21.96 -1.09
N LEU A 234 14.05 -21.21 -1.75
CA LEU A 234 13.98 -20.92 -3.18
C LEU A 234 14.16 -22.18 -4.02
N GLN A 235 14.89 -23.18 -3.51
CA GLN A 235 14.99 -24.49 -4.15
C GLN A 235 13.62 -25.14 -4.40
N ARG A 236 12.67 -24.97 -3.47
CA ARG A 236 11.29 -25.49 -3.59
C ARG A 236 10.29 -24.45 -4.09
N ASN A 237 10.59 -23.16 -4.00
CA ASN A 237 9.69 -22.11 -4.46
C ASN A 237 9.73 -21.95 -6.00
N LYS A 238 8.56 -22.14 -6.63
CA LYS A 238 8.38 -22.06 -8.09
C LYS A 238 7.67 -20.78 -8.57
N THR A 239 7.26 -19.90 -7.66
CA THR A 239 6.37 -18.77 -7.98
C THR A 239 7.05 -17.41 -7.86
N LEU A 240 7.98 -17.28 -6.94
CA LEU A 240 8.77 -16.07 -6.74
C LEU A 240 9.64 -15.85 -7.98
N ARG A 241 9.59 -14.62 -8.50
CA ARG A 241 10.25 -14.14 -9.71
C ARG A 241 11.34 -13.15 -9.38
N GLN A 242 11.12 -12.29 -8.40
CA GLN A 242 12.08 -11.26 -8.03
C GLN A 242 12.33 -11.28 -6.53
N VAL A 243 13.61 -11.26 -6.17
CA VAL A 243 14.06 -11.05 -4.79
C VAL A 243 15.10 -9.96 -4.78
N VAL A 244 14.93 -8.97 -3.90
CA VAL A 244 15.89 -7.89 -3.69
C VAL A 244 16.43 -8.00 -2.26
N LEU A 245 17.76 -8.07 -2.15
CA LEU A 245 18.50 -8.28 -0.89
C LEU A 245 19.71 -7.33 -0.86
N SER A 246 20.26 -7.11 0.34
CA SER A 246 21.48 -6.29 0.52
C SER A 246 22.48 -6.99 1.44
N MET A 247 23.76 -6.68 1.25
CA MET A 247 24.87 -7.09 2.10
C MET A 247 25.41 -5.90 2.88
N ALA A 248 24.95 -5.69 4.10
CA ALA A 248 25.68 -4.80 5.00
C ALA A 248 25.56 -5.25 6.46
N GLU A 249 26.62 -5.89 6.97
CA GLU A 249 26.83 -5.96 8.42
C GLU A 249 27.23 -4.59 9.01
N LYS A 250 27.76 -3.65 8.20
CA LYS A 250 28.12 -2.30 8.64
C LYS A 250 28.02 -1.30 7.50
N HIS A 251 27.32 -0.20 7.78
CA HIS A 251 27.29 1.07 7.05
C HIS A 251 26.72 1.08 5.63
N PHE A 252 25.54 1.68 5.48
CA PHE A 252 25.29 2.59 4.36
C PHE A 252 24.40 3.76 4.81
N GLN A 253 25.04 4.86 5.20
CA GLN A 253 24.37 6.18 5.22
C GLN A 253 24.10 6.68 3.77
N ASN A 254 24.67 6.01 2.74
CA ASN A 254 24.60 6.42 1.33
C ASN A 254 23.74 5.52 0.41
N ALA A 255 23.27 4.34 0.84
CA ALA A 255 22.34 3.51 0.04
C ALA A 255 20.93 4.12 0.04
N GLN A 256 20.61 4.86 1.11
CA GLN A 256 19.46 5.76 1.19
C GLN A 256 19.42 6.76 0.02
N THR A 257 20.51 7.03 -0.71
CA THR A 257 20.55 8.09 -1.72
C THR A 257 20.34 7.62 -3.17
N LEU A 258 20.56 6.35 -3.51
CA LEU A 258 20.41 5.88 -4.90
C LEU A 258 18.97 5.48 -5.21
N ARG A 259 18.37 4.65 -4.35
CA ARG A 259 16.97 4.25 -4.51
C ARG A 259 15.98 5.38 -4.22
N TYR A 260 16.28 6.21 -3.23
CA TYR A 260 15.49 7.43 -2.96
C TYR A 260 15.51 8.40 -4.14
N ARG A 261 16.60 8.46 -4.94
CA ARG A 261 16.62 9.28 -6.15
C ARG A 261 15.73 8.70 -7.25
N PHE A 262 15.81 7.40 -7.53
CA PHE A 262 15.00 6.77 -8.58
C PHE A 262 13.49 6.73 -8.24
N ASP A 263 13.14 6.33 -7.00
CA ASP A 263 11.76 6.17 -6.54
C ASP A 263 11.04 7.52 -6.34
N ARG A 264 11.75 8.55 -5.86
CA ARG A 264 11.20 9.91 -5.66
C ARG A 264 10.93 10.62 -6.98
N ASP A 265 11.84 10.50 -7.94
CA ASP A 265 11.79 11.30 -9.16
C ASP A 265 10.77 10.71 -10.17
N HIS A 266 10.34 9.45 -10.01
CA HIS A 266 9.47 8.76 -10.98
C HIS A 266 8.21 8.08 -10.41
N ASN A 267 7.93 8.14 -9.09
CA ASN A 267 6.72 7.52 -8.49
C ASN A 267 6.51 6.04 -8.89
N ASP A 268 7.58 5.24 -8.98
CA ASP A 268 7.55 3.86 -9.49
C ASP A 268 7.04 3.70 -10.95
N GLN A 269 6.96 4.77 -11.77
CA GLN A 269 6.75 4.59 -13.21
C GLN A 269 7.97 3.88 -13.80
N TRP A 270 7.75 2.65 -14.26
CA TRP A 270 8.72 1.91 -15.06
C TRP A 270 9.01 2.73 -16.32
N LEU A 271 10.25 3.19 -16.46
CA LEU A 271 10.76 3.60 -17.77
C LEU A 271 10.63 2.38 -18.69
N GLY A 272 9.99 2.56 -19.84
CA GLY A 272 9.52 1.47 -20.69
C GLY A 272 10.56 0.36 -20.89
N HIS A 273 10.13 -0.89 -20.78
CA HIS A 273 10.95 -2.04 -21.12
C HIS A 273 10.72 -2.39 -22.58
N GLU A 274 11.80 -2.73 -23.28
CA GLU A 274 11.75 -3.35 -24.59
C GLU A 274 11.65 -4.87 -24.39
N ASP A 275 10.67 -5.53 -25.03
CA ASP A 275 10.50 -6.98 -24.95
C ASP A 275 11.64 -7.67 -25.69
N LEU A 276 12.69 -8.05 -24.96
CA LEU A 276 13.82 -8.77 -25.53
C LEU A 276 13.46 -10.26 -25.76
N PRO A 277 13.82 -10.83 -26.94
CA PRO A 277 13.62 -12.25 -27.24
C PRO A 277 14.24 -13.19 -26.19
N ILE A 278 13.68 -14.40 -26.02
CA ILE A 278 14.07 -15.39 -25.00
C ILE A 278 15.58 -15.71 -24.96
N GLN A 279 16.25 -15.55 -26.10
CA GLN A 279 17.69 -15.73 -26.33
C GLN A 279 18.57 -14.58 -25.79
N HIS A 280 17.96 -13.50 -25.28
CA HIS A 280 18.62 -12.33 -24.69
C HIS A 280 18.29 -12.15 -23.20
N ARG A 281 17.89 -13.22 -22.50
CA ARG A 281 17.60 -13.19 -21.06
C ARG A 281 18.88 -12.89 -20.26
N LEU A 282 19.19 -11.60 -20.10
CA LEU A 282 20.25 -11.11 -19.24
C LEU A 282 19.82 -11.27 -17.78
N ALA A 283 20.61 -11.99 -16.99
CA ALA A 283 20.61 -11.84 -15.54
C ALA A 283 21.41 -10.57 -15.23
N VAL A 284 20.73 -9.45 -14.94
CA VAL A 284 21.39 -8.22 -14.51
C VAL A 284 21.75 -8.39 -13.03
N LEU A 285 23.04 -8.61 -12.78
CA LEU A 285 23.63 -8.59 -11.44
C LEU A 285 24.23 -7.20 -11.23
N SER A 286 23.46 -6.30 -10.61
CA SER A 286 24.04 -5.09 -10.03
C SER A 286 24.90 -5.53 -8.84
N ILE A 287 26.16 -5.13 -8.79
CA ILE A 287 27.01 -5.31 -7.61
C ILE A 287 27.67 -3.97 -7.35
N PRO A 288 27.27 -3.22 -6.32
CA PRO A 288 28.05 -2.08 -5.90
C PRO A 288 29.32 -2.61 -5.23
N VAL A 289 30.43 -2.56 -5.97
CA VAL A 289 31.82 -2.63 -5.50
C VAL A 289 32.07 -3.64 -4.36
N PHE A 290 31.87 -4.93 -4.61
CA PHE A 290 32.33 -6.01 -3.72
C PHE A 290 33.66 -6.60 -4.21
N LYS A 291 34.56 -6.94 -3.27
CA LYS A 291 35.81 -7.68 -3.57
C LYS A 291 35.58 -9.17 -3.83
N ALA A 292 34.58 -9.78 -3.18
CA ALA A 292 34.15 -11.16 -3.38
C ALA A 292 32.72 -11.34 -2.84
N LEU A 293 31.88 -12.11 -3.54
CA LEU A 293 30.53 -12.49 -3.09
C LEU A 293 30.60 -13.76 -2.22
N PRO A 294 29.80 -13.90 -1.14
CA PRO A 294 29.72 -15.14 -0.40
C PRO A 294 29.23 -16.29 -1.30
N THR A 295 29.78 -17.51 -1.12
CA THR A 295 29.39 -18.69 -1.91
C THR A 295 27.88 -18.94 -1.91
N ALA A 296 27.23 -18.75 -0.77
CA ALA A 296 25.76 -18.88 -0.65
C ALA A 296 24.99 -17.93 -1.58
N VAL A 297 25.52 -16.72 -1.80
CA VAL A 297 24.92 -15.72 -2.70
C VAL A 297 25.08 -16.15 -4.16
N ILE A 298 26.27 -16.61 -4.50
CA ILE A 298 26.58 -17.16 -5.82
C ILE A 298 25.67 -18.36 -6.13
N GLU A 299 25.50 -19.28 -5.17
CA GLU A 299 24.57 -20.41 -5.28
C GLU A 299 23.13 -19.94 -5.44
N ILE A 300 22.65 -18.95 -4.68
CA ILE A 300 21.30 -18.38 -4.86
C ILE A 300 21.15 -17.84 -6.28
N ILE A 301 22.09 -17.04 -6.77
CA ILE A 301 22.01 -16.42 -8.09
C ILE A 301 21.91 -17.51 -9.17
N PHE A 302 22.83 -18.48 -9.18
CA PHE A 302 22.86 -19.51 -10.22
C PHE A 302 21.69 -20.50 -10.11
N ASP A 303 21.33 -20.95 -8.91
CA ASP A 303 20.27 -21.93 -8.70
C ASP A 303 18.86 -21.34 -8.94
N TYR A 304 18.74 -20.02 -8.76
CA TYR A 304 17.51 -19.27 -9.02
C TYR A 304 17.36 -18.86 -10.49
N ALA A 305 18.47 -18.49 -11.17
CA ALA A 305 18.48 -18.13 -12.59
C ALA A 305 18.34 -19.35 -13.54
N LYS A 306 18.72 -20.56 -13.11
CA LYS A 306 18.66 -21.80 -13.91
C LYS A 306 17.23 -22.31 -14.24
N ARG A 307 16.17 -21.64 -13.81
CA ARG A 307 14.78 -22.14 -13.88
C ARG A 307 14.00 -21.46 -15.00
N ASP A 308 13.07 -22.18 -15.64
CA ASP A 308 12.29 -21.73 -16.82
C ASP A 308 11.40 -20.48 -16.60
N VAL A 309 11.25 -20.05 -15.34
CA VAL A 309 10.56 -18.81 -14.99
C VAL A 309 11.60 -17.70 -14.92
N TYR A 310 11.46 -16.66 -15.75
CA TYR A 310 12.35 -15.49 -15.74
C TYR A 310 12.39 -14.88 -14.33
N ARG A 311 13.59 -14.87 -13.74
CA ARG A 311 13.82 -14.57 -12.33
C ARG A 311 14.97 -13.59 -12.18
N HIS A 312 14.76 -12.55 -11.39
CA HIS A 312 15.74 -11.52 -11.09
C HIS A 312 16.13 -11.54 -9.61
N VAL A 313 17.42 -11.64 -9.36
CA VAL A 313 17.98 -11.31 -8.05
C VAL A 313 18.68 -9.97 -8.21
N LEU A 314 18.11 -8.92 -7.62
CA LEU A 314 18.77 -7.63 -7.55
C LEU A 314 19.51 -7.57 -6.21
N TRP A 315 20.79 -7.25 -6.29
CA TRP A 315 21.69 -7.19 -5.14
C TRP A 315 22.21 -5.76 -5.05
N ASP A 316 21.84 -5.04 -3.98
CA ASP A 316 22.38 -3.71 -3.67
C ASP A 316 23.36 -3.77 -2.49
#